data_AF-A0A938PCH1-F1
#
_entry.id   AF-A0A938PCH1-F1
#
_cell.length_a   1.000
_cell.length_b   1.000
_cell.length_c   1.000
_cell.angle_alpha   90.00
_cell.angle_beta   90.00
_cell.angle_gamma   90.00
#
_symmetry.space_group_name_H-M   'P 1'
#
loop_
_entity.id
_entity.type
_entity.pdbx_description
1 polymer ?
#
loop_
_entity_poly.entity_id
_entity_poly.type
_entity_poly.pdbx_seq_one_letter_code
_entity_poly.pdbx_strand_id
1 'polypeptide(L)'
;MAVTTPRGLRVNYPIIFLSGLVLLITGILVFLLIVKNIYGSYEIKEILPTKENLQAYSSENKSVKAAILYSSYTENMLPSGSTWLKDNVDTWKKFVKNYKMPYDVISDQAIELGEHFGYKVIILPGSKSLSDKEVMQLRKFLENGGSIFVTGGPATFSDEGKWRGWDFFTEVFGIKFNREIKPEEFYKVHTLRGNLPLTAGIPTGYALKIATWDRPIYAEVLEPRTTQVSFWYDFRKEAGLVREEIEKSAGIAFGTYGKGRFVWYGFEINSVVGIQKDYINFEKLFTNSLNWLTYQPTALVKDWPAPYEAAMIILPTVSSSAGNIANLNGVINFNQTPTTFFVDVESGMRYPGLIKSLAKKGDIGAIVDIGFLEFPEDTINKLFSKEVQTSSLAFAKDTLSKISGKEVKAFSPLNGYYDDNTLQAMVSNDFDVLVTDSLTDRSVPEIRIRNNKPILIITKTARDDLEIVRNYGLTNTEYQLYTYEEDVDRILFEGGLYVLKVHSEYQLQPQYVSVIRDIIRYAKNKKMWVTSIGELKNWWSRRGGIEVRYEARSQRRISVEFTNPSENRTEELVVQINLNKKVKNLEVSSDIINTKIPRFELKNNGQTIYFYIDRMEPNESRSVLVDFENVDSL
;
A
#
# COMPACT_ATOMS: atom_id res chain seq x y z
N MET A 1 20.61 -64.81 -71.98
CA MET A 1 20.67 -63.45 -71.42
C MET A 1 20.12 -63.49 -70.01
N ALA A 2 20.87 -62.94 -69.07
CA ALA A 2 20.67 -63.09 -67.63
C ALA A 2 19.37 -62.43 -67.14
N VAL A 3 18.59 -63.17 -66.35
CA VAL A 3 17.49 -62.62 -65.54
C VAL A 3 18.10 -62.14 -64.22
N THR A 4 18.17 -60.83 -64.05
CA THR A 4 18.59 -60.18 -62.81
C THR A 4 17.53 -60.41 -61.72
N THR A 5 17.91 -61.13 -60.67
CA THR A 5 17.13 -61.26 -59.44
C THR A 5 17.04 -59.91 -58.71
N PRO A 6 15.84 -59.48 -58.28
CA PRO A 6 15.70 -58.25 -57.51
C PRO A 6 16.29 -58.47 -56.11
N ARG A 7 17.30 -57.67 -55.76
CA ARG A 7 17.83 -57.61 -54.39
C ARG A 7 16.73 -57.09 -53.46
N GLY A 8 16.08 -58.00 -52.73
CA GLY A 8 15.20 -57.63 -51.63
C GLY A 8 15.99 -56.86 -50.55
N LEU A 9 15.48 -55.70 -50.16
CA LEU A 9 16.00 -54.93 -49.03
C LEU A 9 15.96 -55.81 -47.77
N ARG A 10 17.14 -56.20 -47.25
CA ARG A 10 17.25 -56.79 -45.91
C ARG A 10 16.99 -55.71 -44.89
N VAL A 11 15.77 -55.67 -44.38
CA VAL A 11 15.36 -54.76 -43.30
C VAL A 11 16.06 -55.17 -42.02
N ASN A 12 16.92 -54.30 -41.50
CA ASN A 12 17.65 -54.54 -40.25
C ASN A 12 16.78 -54.08 -39.07
N TYR A 13 15.86 -54.95 -38.63
CA TYR A 13 14.92 -54.68 -37.53
C TYR A 13 15.56 -54.07 -36.27
N PRO A 14 16.77 -54.50 -35.82
CA PRO A 14 17.49 -53.84 -34.73
C PRO A 14 17.76 -52.35 -34.96
N ILE A 15 18.15 -51.95 -36.17
CA ILE A 15 18.43 -50.54 -36.51
C ILE A 15 17.13 -49.73 -36.47
N ILE A 16 16.03 -50.27 -36.99
CA ILE A 16 14.73 -49.62 -36.93
C ILE A 16 14.28 -49.44 -35.48
N PHE A 17 14.40 -50.48 -34.65
CA PHE A 17 14.05 -50.41 -33.24
C PHE A 17 14.91 -49.40 -32.47
N LEU A 18 16.23 -49.41 -32.66
CA LEU A 18 17.16 -48.44 -32.06
C LEU A 18 16.87 -47.01 -32.51
N SER A 19 16.64 -46.79 -33.81
CA SER A 19 16.31 -45.47 -34.34
C SER A 19 14.97 -44.94 -33.80
N GLY A 20 13.95 -45.81 -33.68
CA GLY A 20 12.68 -45.48 -33.06
C GLY A 20 12.82 -45.15 -31.57
N LEU A 21 13.65 -45.91 -30.83
CA LEU A 21 13.94 -45.64 -29.42
C LEU A 21 14.66 -44.30 -29.23
N VAL A 22 15.64 -43.99 -30.08
CA VAL A 22 16.35 -42.70 -30.05
C VAL A 22 15.39 -41.54 -30.35
N LEU A 23 14.52 -41.67 -31.36
CA LEU A 23 13.49 -40.66 -31.66
C LEU A 23 12.51 -40.46 -30.51
N LEU A 24 12.08 -41.55 -29.86
CA LEU A 24 11.20 -41.50 -28.69
C LEU A 24 11.88 -40.79 -27.51
N ILE A 25 13.12 -41.17 -27.17
CA ILE A 25 13.89 -40.52 -26.11
C ILE A 25 14.12 -39.04 -26.41
N THR A 26 14.45 -38.71 -27.66
CA THR A 26 14.64 -37.32 -28.10
C THR A 26 13.33 -36.54 -27.98
N GLY A 27 12.20 -37.12 -28.39
CA GLY A 27 10.88 -36.51 -28.25
C GLY A 27 10.50 -36.27 -26.78
N ILE A 28 10.78 -37.23 -25.90
CA ILE A 28 10.58 -37.08 -24.44
C ILE A 28 11.47 -35.95 -23.90
N LEU A 29 12.75 -35.90 -24.28
CA LEU A 29 13.67 -34.84 -23.85
C LEU A 29 13.21 -33.46 -24.32
N VAL A 30 12.79 -33.32 -25.58
CA VAL A 30 12.24 -32.07 -26.11
C VAL A 30 10.97 -31.66 -25.35
N PHE A 31 10.06 -32.60 -25.09
CA PHE A 31 8.87 -32.35 -24.28
C PHE A 31 9.24 -31.87 -22.87
N LEU A 32 10.17 -32.56 -22.18
CA LEU A 32 10.65 -32.16 -20.85
C LEU A 32 11.30 -30.77 -20.86
N LEU A 33 12.06 -30.43 -21.90
CA LEU A 33 12.65 -29.11 -22.06
C LEU A 33 11.58 -28.03 -22.27
N ILE A 34 10.55 -28.29 -23.08
CA ILE A 34 9.41 -27.37 -23.27
C ILE A 34 8.68 -27.16 -21.94
N VAL A 35 8.40 -28.24 -21.21
CA VAL A 35 7.72 -28.16 -19.90
C VAL A 35 8.56 -27.39 -18.89
N LYS A 36 9.89 -27.64 -18.83
CA LYS A 36 10.82 -26.86 -18.00
C LYS A 36 10.81 -25.39 -18.35
N ASN A 37 10.76 -25.08 -19.66
CA ASN A 37 10.78 -23.71 -20.13
C ASN A 37 9.48 -22.96 -19.81
N ILE A 38 8.33 -23.65 -19.78
CA ILE A 38 7.03 -23.02 -19.47
C ILE A 38 6.84 -22.90 -17.94
N TYR A 39 7.09 -23.97 -17.21
CA TYR A 39 6.67 -24.09 -15.80
C TYR A 39 7.80 -23.95 -14.78
N GLY A 40 9.06 -23.97 -15.22
CA GLY A 40 10.23 -23.87 -14.35
C GLY A 40 10.64 -25.18 -13.74
N SER A 41 11.07 -25.13 -12.47
CA SER A 41 11.35 -26.34 -11.70
C SER A 41 10.06 -27.12 -11.46
N TYR A 42 10.07 -28.41 -11.79
CA TYR A 42 8.95 -29.32 -11.62
C TYR A 42 9.41 -30.65 -11.04
N GLU A 43 8.51 -31.34 -10.35
CA GLU A 43 8.73 -32.74 -9.99
C GLU A 43 8.16 -33.64 -11.09
N ILE A 44 8.82 -34.75 -11.42
CA ILE A 44 8.37 -35.66 -12.50
C ILE A 44 6.90 -36.08 -12.28
N LYS A 45 6.50 -36.27 -11.02
CA LYS A 45 5.12 -36.60 -10.64
C LYS A 45 4.07 -35.58 -11.09
N GLU A 46 4.44 -34.31 -11.28
CA GLU A 46 3.54 -33.21 -11.64
C GLU A 46 3.29 -33.12 -13.15
N ILE A 47 4.14 -33.76 -13.94
CA ILE A 47 4.13 -33.69 -15.41
C ILE A 47 3.75 -35.02 -16.07
N LEU A 48 3.67 -36.10 -15.28
CA LEU A 48 3.17 -37.38 -15.75
C LEU A 48 1.68 -37.25 -16.12
N PRO A 49 1.23 -37.84 -17.24
CA PRO A 49 -0.17 -37.80 -17.65
C PRO A 49 -1.02 -38.78 -16.81
N THR A 50 -1.05 -38.57 -15.50
CA THR A 50 -1.95 -39.27 -14.58
C THR A 50 -3.37 -38.71 -14.70
N LYS A 51 -4.38 -39.48 -14.30
CA LYS A 51 -5.77 -39.02 -14.26
C LYS A 51 -5.92 -37.74 -13.42
N GLU A 52 -5.22 -37.65 -12.29
CA GLU A 52 -5.18 -36.48 -11.41
C GLU A 52 -4.57 -35.26 -12.09
N ASN A 53 -3.41 -35.41 -12.76
CA ASN A 53 -2.77 -34.29 -13.45
C ASN A 53 -3.60 -33.84 -14.65
N LEU A 54 -4.13 -34.76 -15.45
CA LEU A 54 -5.00 -34.45 -16.60
C LEU A 54 -6.31 -33.76 -16.17
N GLN A 55 -6.87 -34.13 -15.01
CA GLN A 55 -8.01 -33.43 -14.40
C GLN A 55 -7.63 -32.05 -13.84
N ALA A 56 -6.43 -31.89 -13.28
CA ALA A 56 -5.90 -30.59 -12.86
C ALA A 56 -5.60 -29.65 -14.05
N TYR A 57 -5.37 -30.20 -15.25
CA TYR A 57 -5.21 -29.42 -16.49
C TYR A 57 -6.55 -29.03 -17.15
N SER A 58 -7.67 -29.67 -16.77
CA SER A 58 -9.00 -29.27 -17.26
C SER A 58 -9.41 -27.92 -16.63
N SER A 59 -10.01 -27.05 -17.44
CA SER A 59 -10.39 -25.69 -17.04
C SER A 59 -11.39 -25.62 -15.88
N GLU A 60 -12.11 -26.70 -15.58
CA GLU A 60 -13.11 -26.75 -14.51
C GLU A 60 -12.51 -26.88 -13.10
N ASN A 61 -11.29 -27.43 -12.97
CA ASN A 61 -10.61 -27.63 -11.67
C ASN A 61 -9.31 -26.82 -11.50
N LYS A 62 -8.88 -26.04 -12.49
CA LYS A 62 -7.72 -25.14 -12.38
C LYS A 62 -7.92 -23.99 -11.40
N SER A 63 -9.15 -23.59 -11.16
CA SER A 63 -9.44 -22.44 -10.33
C SER A 63 -9.60 -22.87 -8.86
N VAL A 64 -8.72 -22.34 -8.01
CA VAL A 64 -8.97 -22.20 -6.57
C VAL A 64 -10.44 -21.77 -6.39
N LYS A 65 -11.26 -22.59 -5.73
CA LYS A 65 -12.69 -22.31 -5.51
C LYS A 65 -12.91 -21.68 -4.14
N ALA A 66 -13.75 -20.66 -4.08
CA ALA A 66 -14.22 -20.05 -2.83
C ALA A 66 -15.57 -20.63 -2.40
N ALA A 67 -15.83 -20.67 -1.11
CA ALA A 67 -17.17 -20.82 -0.57
C ALA A 67 -17.58 -19.50 0.09
N ILE A 68 -18.78 -19.00 -0.20
CA ILE A 68 -19.38 -17.86 0.48
C ILE A 68 -20.48 -18.40 1.39
N LEU A 69 -20.33 -18.23 2.70
CA LEU A 69 -21.36 -18.66 3.64
C LEU A 69 -22.57 -17.73 3.55
N TYR A 70 -23.75 -18.31 3.34
CA TYR A 70 -25.02 -17.68 3.67
C TYR A 70 -25.48 -18.24 5.02
N SER A 71 -25.24 -17.51 6.10
CA SER A 71 -25.57 -17.98 7.45
C SER A 71 -27.04 -17.72 7.78
N SER A 72 -27.87 -18.76 7.67
CA SER A 72 -29.25 -18.70 8.10
C SER A 72 -29.37 -18.45 9.61
N TYR A 73 -28.40 -18.87 10.41
CA TYR A 73 -28.36 -18.54 11.84
C TYR A 73 -28.19 -17.04 12.08
N THR A 74 -27.34 -16.38 11.28
CA THR A 74 -27.19 -14.92 11.35
C THR A 74 -28.45 -14.22 10.87
N GLU A 75 -29.04 -14.68 9.76
CA GLU A 75 -30.30 -14.13 9.22
C GLU A 75 -31.43 -14.17 10.26
N ASN A 76 -31.60 -15.30 10.94
CA ASN A 76 -32.65 -15.51 11.95
C ASN A 76 -32.50 -14.61 13.18
N MET A 77 -31.29 -14.10 13.45
CA MET A 77 -31.04 -13.15 14.56
C MET A 77 -31.43 -11.71 14.19
N LEU A 78 -31.53 -11.39 12.90
CA LEU A 78 -31.83 -10.04 12.44
C LEU A 78 -33.34 -9.74 12.56
N PRO A 79 -33.72 -8.44 12.60
CA PRO A 79 -35.13 -8.06 12.55
C PRO A 79 -35.84 -8.66 11.33
N SER A 80 -37.09 -9.08 11.52
CA SER A 80 -37.91 -9.64 10.44
C SER A 80 -37.96 -8.70 9.23
N GLY A 81 -37.65 -9.23 8.04
CA GLY A 81 -37.58 -8.48 6.79
C GLY A 81 -36.24 -7.77 6.51
N SER A 82 -35.24 -7.91 7.39
CA SER A 82 -33.89 -7.38 7.13
C SER A 82 -33.26 -8.02 5.89
N THR A 83 -32.75 -7.20 4.97
CA THR A 83 -31.98 -7.65 3.79
C THR A 83 -30.47 -7.64 4.02
N TRP A 84 -30.02 -7.21 5.20
CA TRP A 84 -28.62 -6.91 5.50
C TRP A 84 -27.65 -8.05 5.12
N LEU A 85 -27.93 -9.29 5.56
CA LEU A 85 -27.07 -10.43 5.24
C LEU A 85 -27.03 -10.72 3.74
N LYS A 86 -28.20 -10.67 3.10
CA LYS A 86 -28.32 -10.90 1.65
C LYS A 86 -27.55 -9.86 0.87
N ASP A 87 -27.65 -8.58 1.25
CA ASP A 87 -26.94 -7.47 0.60
C ASP A 87 -25.42 -7.60 0.76
N ASN A 88 -24.96 -8.04 1.94
CA ASN A 88 -23.55 -8.37 2.17
C ASN A 88 -23.10 -9.52 1.26
N VAL A 89 -23.80 -10.65 1.28
CA VAL A 89 -23.47 -11.82 0.46
C VAL A 89 -23.48 -11.48 -1.04
N ASP A 90 -24.46 -10.71 -1.52
CA ASP A 90 -24.54 -10.30 -2.92
C ASP A 90 -23.41 -9.34 -3.31
N THR A 91 -22.94 -8.51 -2.39
CA THR A 91 -21.74 -7.68 -2.60
C THR A 91 -20.49 -8.56 -2.72
N TRP A 92 -20.32 -9.53 -1.81
CA TRP A 92 -19.22 -10.49 -1.89
C TRP A 92 -19.20 -11.27 -3.20
N LYS A 93 -20.35 -11.75 -3.67
CA LYS A 93 -20.48 -12.42 -4.98
C LYS A 93 -19.93 -11.56 -6.11
N LYS A 94 -20.26 -10.25 -6.12
CA LYS A 94 -19.77 -9.31 -7.16
C LYS A 94 -18.25 -9.18 -7.12
N PHE A 95 -17.66 -8.97 -5.94
CA PHE A 95 -16.21 -8.82 -5.81
C PHE A 95 -15.44 -10.10 -6.16
N VAL A 96 -15.89 -11.27 -5.70
CA VAL A 96 -15.27 -12.56 -6.02
C VAL A 96 -15.39 -12.88 -7.52
N LYS A 97 -16.54 -12.57 -8.12
CA LYS A 97 -16.75 -12.68 -9.57
C LYS A 97 -15.82 -11.77 -10.36
N ASN A 98 -15.65 -10.52 -9.93
CA ASN A 98 -14.73 -9.57 -10.57
C ASN A 98 -13.27 -10.04 -10.50
N TYR A 99 -12.89 -10.67 -9.38
CA TYR A 99 -11.59 -11.34 -9.22
C TYR A 99 -11.45 -12.62 -10.08
N LYS A 100 -12.52 -13.06 -10.77
CA LYS A 100 -12.56 -14.26 -11.64
C LYS A 100 -12.28 -15.58 -10.92
N MET A 101 -12.59 -15.64 -9.63
CA MET A 101 -12.53 -16.87 -8.83
C MET A 101 -13.90 -17.55 -8.82
N PRO A 102 -14.02 -18.81 -9.22
CA PRO A 102 -15.25 -19.57 -9.07
C PRO A 102 -15.60 -19.73 -7.60
N TYR A 103 -16.90 -19.66 -7.31
CA TYR A 103 -17.39 -19.75 -5.96
C TYR A 103 -18.74 -20.46 -5.91
N ASP A 104 -19.01 -21.09 -4.77
CA ASP A 104 -20.35 -21.54 -4.39
C ASP A 104 -20.85 -20.74 -3.20
N VAL A 105 -22.18 -20.60 -3.09
CA VAL A 105 -22.81 -20.16 -1.85
C VAL A 105 -23.18 -21.40 -1.07
N ILE A 106 -22.68 -21.52 0.15
CA ILE A 106 -22.91 -22.68 1.01
C ILE A 106 -23.78 -22.29 2.21
N SER A 107 -24.48 -23.26 2.78
CA SER A 107 -25.27 -23.11 4.00
C SER A 107 -24.47 -23.46 5.26
N ASP A 108 -25.01 -23.11 6.43
CA ASP A 108 -24.43 -23.48 7.73
C ASP A 108 -24.23 -25.02 7.82
N GLN A 109 -25.23 -25.80 7.38
CA GLN A 109 -25.19 -27.28 7.38
C GLN A 109 -24.00 -27.85 6.57
N ALA A 110 -23.63 -27.21 5.46
CA ALA A 110 -22.50 -27.67 4.66
C ALA A 110 -21.18 -27.57 5.44
N ILE A 111 -21.02 -26.55 6.28
CA ILE A 111 -19.87 -26.41 7.18
C ILE A 111 -19.93 -27.47 8.29
N GLU A 112 -21.10 -27.66 8.91
CA GLU A 112 -21.29 -28.65 9.98
C GLU A 112 -20.95 -30.08 9.56
N LEU A 113 -21.36 -30.44 8.33
CA LEU A 113 -21.11 -31.75 7.72
C LEU A 113 -19.68 -31.91 7.18
N GLY A 114 -18.87 -30.84 7.13
CA GLY A 114 -17.50 -30.89 6.63
C GLY A 114 -17.37 -30.84 5.10
N GLU A 115 -18.40 -30.40 4.39
CA GLU A 115 -18.37 -30.33 2.91
C GLU A 115 -17.46 -29.18 2.42
N HIS A 116 -17.13 -28.23 3.30
CA HIS A 116 -16.29 -27.07 3.01
C HIS A 116 -14.79 -27.39 2.85
N PHE A 117 -14.32 -28.59 3.22
CA PHE A 117 -12.89 -28.92 3.12
C PHE A 117 -12.34 -28.94 1.67
N GLY A 118 -13.22 -29.02 0.66
CA GLY A 118 -12.82 -28.95 -0.75
C GLY A 118 -12.44 -27.56 -1.25
N TYR A 119 -12.82 -26.49 -0.54
CA TYR A 119 -12.53 -25.11 -0.95
C TYR A 119 -11.16 -24.66 -0.44
N LYS A 120 -10.58 -23.64 -1.08
CA LYS A 120 -9.33 -23.03 -0.62
C LYS A 120 -9.59 -21.82 0.28
N VAL A 121 -10.67 -21.10 0.02
CA VAL A 121 -11.07 -19.92 0.78
C VAL A 121 -12.52 -20.05 1.19
N ILE A 122 -12.82 -19.79 2.47
CA ILE A 122 -14.18 -19.61 2.98
C ILE A 122 -14.37 -18.16 3.34
N ILE A 123 -15.38 -17.55 2.76
CA ILE A 123 -15.77 -16.16 3.00
C ILE A 123 -16.91 -16.19 3.99
N LEU A 124 -16.80 -15.39 5.06
CA LEU A 124 -17.79 -15.25 6.12
C LEU A 124 -18.31 -13.79 6.14
N PRO A 125 -19.31 -13.45 5.29
CA PRO A 125 -19.90 -12.12 5.25
C PRO A 125 -20.71 -11.86 6.52
N GLY A 126 -20.17 -11.06 7.43
CA GLY A 126 -20.89 -10.62 8.62
C GLY A 126 -21.53 -11.76 9.44
N SER A 127 -20.89 -12.95 9.46
CA SER A 127 -21.46 -14.18 10.02
C SER A 127 -21.38 -14.19 11.55
N LYS A 128 -22.23 -13.38 12.19
CA LYS A 128 -22.24 -13.15 13.65
C LYS A 128 -22.64 -14.39 14.45
N SER A 129 -23.55 -15.19 13.91
CA SER A 129 -24.13 -16.36 14.58
C SER A 129 -23.65 -17.63 13.89
N LEU A 130 -22.99 -18.52 14.66
CA LEU A 130 -22.49 -19.82 14.18
C LEU A 130 -22.66 -20.89 15.26
N SER A 131 -22.92 -22.13 14.86
CA SER A 131 -23.03 -23.28 15.75
C SER A 131 -21.67 -23.74 16.28
N ASP A 132 -21.67 -24.52 17.37
CA ASP A 132 -20.45 -25.13 17.92
C ASP A 132 -19.72 -26.01 16.89
N LYS A 133 -20.50 -26.69 16.04
CA LYS A 133 -19.94 -27.55 15.00
C LYS A 133 -19.27 -26.70 13.92
N GLU A 134 -19.91 -25.63 13.47
CA GLU A 134 -19.31 -24.72 12.49
C GLU A 134 -18.00 -24.13 12.98
N VAL A 135 -17.98 -23.63 14.22
CA VAL A 135 -16.79 -23.07 14.86
C VAL A 135 -15.64 -24.11 14.88
N MET A 136 -15.93 -25.35 15.30
CA MET A 136 -14.95 -26.43 15.32
C MET A 136 -14.44 -26.77 13.90
N GLN A 137 -15.34 -26.84 12.93
CA GLN A 137 -15.03 -27.21 11.56
C GLN A 137 -14.22 -26.14 10.81
N LEU A 138 -14.48 -24.86 11.09
CA LEU A 138 -13.69 -23.74 10.58
C LEU A 138 -12.27 -23.73 11.16
N ARG A 139 -12.11 -24.05 12.45
CA ARG A 139 -10.77 -24.21 13.07
C ARG A 139 -9.99 -25.33 12.41
N LYS A 140 -10.61 -26.51 12.24
CA LYS A 140 -9.99 -27.65 11.53
C LYS A 140 -9.61 -27.29 10.09
N PHE A 141 -10.46 -26.52 9.42
CA PHE A 141 -10.18 -26.06 8.05
C PHE A 141 -8.91 -25.20 7.99
N LEU A 142 -8.76 -24.25 8.90
CA LEU A 142 -7.53 -23.45 9.02
C LEU A 142 -6.32 -24.30 9.42
N GLU A 143 -6.46 -25.20 10.39
CA GLU A 143 -5.37 -26.11 10.80
C GLU A 143 -4.85 -26.96 9.63
N ASN A 144 -5.75 -27.34 8.72
CA ASN A 144 -5.44 -28.10 7.50
C ASN A 144 -4.92 -27.25 6.32
N GLY A 145 -4.72 -25.94 6.50
CA GLY A 145 -4.18 -25.05 5.46
C GLY A 145 -5.23 -24.31 4.62
N GLY A 146 -6.51 -24.46 4.96
CA GLY A 146 -7.60 -23.65 4.42
C GLY A 146 -7.46 -22.18 4.83
N SER A 147 -8.14 -21.28 4.12
CA SER A 147 -8.06 -19.85 4.39
C SER A 147 -9.43 -19.22 4.59
N ILE A 148 -9.57 -18.24 5.49
CA ILE A 148 -10.84 -17.54 5.71
C ILE A 148 -10.75 -16.04 5.43
N PHE A 149 -11.78 -15.47 4.84
CA PHE A 149 -11.94 -14.02 4.68
C PHE A 149 -13.21 -13.58 5.40
N VAL A 150 -13.07 -12.74 6.42
CA VAL A 150 -14.14 -12.47 7.37
C VAL A 150 -14.37 -10.97 7.53
N THR A 151 -15.64 -10.59 7.66
CA THR A 151 -16.05 -9.22 8.03
C THR A 151 -16.79 -9.21 9.36
N GLY A 152 -16.70 -8.08 10.07
CA GLY A 152 -17.44 -7.83 11.31
C GLY A 152 -16.97 -8.70 12.49
N GLY A 153 -17.92 -9.09 13.34
CA GLY A 153 -17.68 -9.89 14.55
C GLY A 153 -18.16 -11.34 14.40
N PRO A 154 -17.37 -12.24 13.79
CA PRO A 154 -17.79 -13.61 13.51
C PRO A 154 -17.94 -14.45 14.78
N ALA A 155 -18.88 -15.38 14.78
CA ALA A 155 -19.12 -16.35 15.86
C ALA A 155 -19.32 -15.72 17.25
N THR A 156 -19.85 -14.50 17.32
CA THR A 156 -20.14 -13.79 18.57
C THR A 156 -21.43 -14.26 19.22
N PHE A 157 -22.29 -14.94 18.46
CA PHE A 157 -23.52 -15.57 18.91
C PHE A 157 -23.54 -17.07 18.52
N SER A 158 -24.29 -17.87 19.28
CA SER A 158 -24.61 -19.26 18.93
C SER A 158 -25.68 -19.30 17.83
N ASP A 159 -25.87 -20.46 17.21
CA ASP A 159 -26.98 -20.78 16.29
C ASP A 159 -28.38 -20.41 16.84
N GLU A 160 -28.57 -20.52 18.15
CA GLU A 160 -29.79 -20.06 18.85
C GLU A 160 -29.85 -18.54 19.14
N GLY A 161 -28.86 -17.75 18.69
CA GLY A 161 -28.78 -16.31 18.94
C GLY A 161 -28.33 -15.92 20.35
N LYS A 162 -27.72 -16.85 21.12
CA LYS A 162 -27.20 -16.54 22.47
C LYS A 162 -25.81 -15.91 22.36
N TRP A 163 -25.57 -14.84 23.11
CA TRP A 163 -24.25 -14.19 23.17
C TRP A 163 -23.17 -15.14 23.68
N ARG A 164 -22.07 -15.26 22.93
CA ARG A 164 -20.93 -16.16 23.23
C ARG A 164 -19.64 -15.42 23.58
N GLY A 165 -19.57 -14.11 23.34
CA GLY A 165 -18.34 -13.35 23.50
C GLY A 165 -17.42 -13.42 22.27
N TRP A 166 -16.13 -13.19 22.48
CA TRP A 166 -15.15 -12.96 21.42
C TRP A 166 -14.07 -14.05 21.37
N ASP A 167 -14.37 -15.25 21.89
CA ASP A 167 -13.37 -16.31 22.03
C ASP A 167 -12.85 -16.80 20.68
N PHE A 168 -13.74 -17.10 19.73
CA PHE A 168 -13.35 -17.48 18.37
C PHE A 168 -12.52 -16.38 17.69
N PHE A 169 -12.98 -15.14 17.82
CA PHE A 169 -12.31 -13.96 17.27
C PHE A 169 -10.88 -13.82 17.80
N THR A 170 -10.71 -13.94 19.12
CA THR A 170 -9.43 -13.81 19.80
C THR A 170 -8.50 -14.97 19.46
N GLU A 171 -9.00 -16.20 19.53
CA GLU A 171 -8.21 -17.40 19.29
C GLU A 171 -7.79 -17.52 17.81
N VAL A 172 -8.71 -17.33 16.87
CA VAL A 172 -8.40 -17.54 15.44
C VAL A 172 -7.54 -16.42 14.88
N PHE A 173 -7.88 -15.18 15.19
CA PHE A 173 -7.21 -14.03 14.58
C PHE A 173 -6.06 -13.47 15.43
N GLY A 174 -5.93 -13.85 16.71
CA GLY A 174 -4.94 -13.26 17.61
C GLY A 174 -5.16 -11.77 17.84
N ILE A 175 -6.42 -11.34 17.80
CA ILE A 175 -6.84 -9.95 17.99
C ILE A 175 -7.93 -9.86 19.04
N LYS A 176 -7.91 -8.80 19.84
CA LYS A 176 -8.87 -8.56 20.91
C LYS A 176 -9.88 -7.51 20.46
N PHE A 177 -11.16 -7.79 20.69
CA PHE A 177 -12.20 -6.77 20.52
C PHE A 177 -11.98 -5.63 21.53
N ASN A 178 -12.04 -4.39 21.05
CA ASN A 178 -11.98 -3.20 21.89
C ASN A 178 -13.38 -2.56 22.02
N ARG A 179 -13.94 -2.06 20.92
CA ARG A 179 -15.25 -1.41 20.91
C ARG A 179 -15.88 -1.40 19.51
N GLU A 180 -17.20 -1.22 19.47
CA GLU A 180 -17.91 -0.86 18.24
C GLU A 180 -17.85 0.66 18.01
N ILE A 181 -17.81 1.06 16.75
CA ILE A 181 -18.06 2.43 16.30
C ILE A 181 -19.56 2.65 16.28
N LYS A 182 -20.02 3.62 17.05
CA LYS A 182 -21.44 3.99 17.06
C LYS A 182 -21.81 4.75 15.78
N PRO A 183 -23.06 4.62 15.29
CA PRO A 183 -23.51 5.32 14.09
C PRO A 183 -23.88 6.79 14.37
N GLU A 184 -22.93 7.53 14.96
CA GLU A 184 -23.10 8.94 15.33
C GLU A 184 -22.70 9.88 14.17
N GLU A 185 -21.71 9.47 13.37
CA GLU A 185 -21.26 10.15 12.15
C GLU A 185 -21.63 9.33 10.91
N PHE A 186 -21.81 9.94 9.73
CA PHE A 186 -22.13 9.18 8.50
C PHE A 186 -21.04 8.15 8.14
N TYR A 187 -19.78 8.51 8.32
CA TYR A 187 -18.62 7.67 8.06
C TYR A 187 -17.50 7.94 9.05
N LYS A 188 -16.63 6.94 9.23
CA LYS A 188 -15.35 7.06 9.91
C LYS A 188 -14.21 6.97 8.90
N VAL A 189 -13.14 7.72 9.17
CA VAL A 189 -11.88 7.61 8.44
C VAL A 189 -11.16 6.33 8.86
N HIS A 190 -10.68 5.57 7.88
CA HIS A 190 -9.99 4.30 8.07
C HIS A 190 -8.68 4.29 7.28
N THR A 191 -7.56 4.39 7.97
CA THR A 191 -6.25 4.62 7.37
C THR A 191 -5.54 3.31 7.09
N LEU A 192 -5.11 3.11 5.84
CA LEU A 192 -4.37 1.92 5.40
C LEU A 192 -2.86 2.13 5.51
N ARG A 193 -2.16 1.14 6.05
CA ARG A 193 -0.69 1.10 6.07
C ARG A 193 -0.12 0.77 4.68
N GLY A 194 1.04 1.30 4.38
CA GLY A 194 1.80 1.05 3.17
C GLY A 194 2.60 -0.24 3.17
N ASN A 195 3.13 -0.60 2.00
CA ASN A 195 4.17 -1.62 1.82
C ASN A 195 3.85 -3.05 2.32
N LEU A 196 2.57 -3.36 2.62
CA LEU A 196 2.12 -4.70 2.98
C LEU A 196 1.63 -5.48 1.75
N PRO A 197 1.60 -6.83 1.80
CA PRO A 197 1.03 -7.62 0.70
C PRO A 197 -0.40 -7.22 0.33
N LEU A 198 -1.24 -6.91 1.33
CA LEU A 198 -2.63 -6.49 1.16
C LEU A 198 -2.77 -5.07 0.57
N THR A 199 -1.84 -4.18 0.84
CA THR A 199 -1.88 -2.78 0.40
C THR A 199 -0.95 -2.47 -0.78
N ALA A 200 -0.42 -3.51 -1.42
CA ALA A 200 0.43 -3.39 -2.59
C ALA A 200 -0.26 -2.59 -3.71
N GLY A 201 0.38 -1.51 -4.17
CA GLY A 201 -0.15 -0.64 -5.22
C GLY A 201 -1.28 0.32 -4.78
N ILE A 202 -1.51 0.45 -3.47
CA ILE A 202 -2.36 1.48 -2.85
C ILE A 202 -1.44 2.56 -2.26
N PRO A 203 -1.76 3.86 -2.41
CA PRO A 203 -0.99 4.92 -1.76
C PRO A 203 -0.87 4.68 -0.25
N THR A 204 0.31 4.90 0.31
CA THR A 204 0.52 4.71 1.74
C THR A 204 -0.22 5.75 2.57
N GLY A 205 -0.81 5.32 3.69
CA GLY A 205 -1.68 6.14 4.52
C GLY A 205 -3.03 6.43 3.87
N TYR A 206 -3.46 5.64 2.87
CA TYR A 206 -4.71 5.93 2.17
C TYR A 206 -5.90 5.86 3.13
N ALA A 207 -6.69 6.93 3.16
CA ALA A 207 -7.86 7.03 4.03
C ALA A 207 -9.11 6.58 3.29
N LEU A 208 -9.62 5.40 3.63
CA LEU A 208 -10.97 4.97 3.22
C LEU A 208 -12.01 5.65 4.10
N LYS A 209 -13.19 5.92 3.53
CA LYS A 209 -14.37 6.35 4.29
C LYS A 209 -15.29 5.16 4.44
N ILE A 210 -15.50 4.73 5.68
CA ILE A 210 -16.33 3.57 6.00
C ILE A 210 -17.55 4.06 6.74
N ALA A 211 -18.73 3.76 6.21
CA ALA A 211 -19.96 4.10 6.86
C ALA A 211 -20.13 3.38 8.20
N THR A 212 -20.75 4.07 9.17
CA THR A 212 -20.83 3.61 10.55
C THR A 212 -22.12 2.85 10.87
N TRP A 213 -23.08 2.79 9.93
CA TRP A 213 -24.39 2.15 10.16
C TRP A 213 -24.28 0.65 10.50
N ASP A 214 -23.24 -0.01 9.99
CA ASP A 214 -22.94 -1.43 10.26
C ASP A 214 -22.16 -1.65 11.57
N ARG A 215 -21.92 -0.58 12.33
CA ARG A 215 -21.16 -0.57 13.59
C ARG A 215 -19.79 -1.25 13.46
N PRO A 216 -18.86 -0.69 12.67
CA PRO A 216 -17.52 -1.24 12.54
C PRO A 216 -16.82 -1.45 13.89
N ILE A 217 -15.79 -2.28 13.92
CA ILE A 217 -15.11 -2.74 15.13
C ILE A 217 -13.70 -2.18 15.22
N TYR A 218 -13.35 -1.63 16.39
CA TYR A 218 -11.97 -1.44 16.84
C TYR A 218 -11.47 -2.74 17.44
N ALA A 219 -10.29 -3.18 17.01
CA ALA A 219 -9.59 -4.31 17.62
C ALA A 219 -8.15 -3.94 17.98
N GLU A 220 -7.51 -4.79 18.78
CA GLU A 220 -6.11 -4.70 19.16
C GLU A 220 -5.40 -5.99 18.73
N VAL A 221 -4.26 -5.88 18.05
CA VAL A 221 -3.49 -7.08 17.66
C VAL A 221 -2.65 -7.54 18.85
N LEU A 222 -2.85 -8.79 19.28
CA LEU A 222 -2.16 -9.35 20.44
C LEU A 222 -0.97 -10.24 20.06
N GLU A 223 -1.02 -10.88 18.90
CA GLU A 223 -0.10 -11.96 18.53
C GLU A 223 0.83 -11.60 17.36
N PRO A 224 2.10 -12.05 17.38
CA PRO A 224 3.07 -11.76 16.32
C PRO A 224 2.77 -12.44 14.99
N ARG A 225 1.91 -13.46 14.97
CA ARG A 225 1.43 -14.11 13.74
C ARG A 225 0.42 -13.26 12.95
N THR A 226 -0.04 -12.17 13.57
CA THR A 226 -1.07 -11.29 13.05
C THR A 226 -0.47 -9.92 12.76
N THR A 227 -0.76 -9.38 11.58
CA THR A 227 -0.31 -8.07 11.15
C THR A 227 -1.50 -7.14 11.02
N GLN A 228 -1.45 -6.02 11.75
CA GLN A 228 -2.39 -4.91 11.58
C GLN A 228 -2.15 -4.25 10.22
N VAL A 229 -3.19 -4.07 9.42
CA VAL A 229 -3.12 -3.45 8.08
C VAL A 229 -3.59 -2.01 8.12
N SER A 230 -4.46 -1.67 9.07
CA SER A 230 -5.10 -0.37 9.14
C SER A 230 -5.51 0.00 10.55
N PHE A 231 -5.94 1.23 10.73
CA PHE A 231 -6.48 1.73 11.99
C PHE A 231 -7.57 2.79 11.79
N TRP A 232 -8.38 3.00 12.82
CA TRP A 232 -9.49 3.95 12.81
C TRP A 232 -9.18 5.31 13.44
N TYR A 233 -8.14 5.38 14.29
CA TYR A 233 -7.80 6.59 15.03
C TYR A 233 -7.42 7.76 14.11
N ASP A 234 -8.17 8.85 14.19
CA ASP A 234 -7.87 10.12 13.50
C ASP A 234 -7.23 11.12 14.46
N PHE A 235 -5.90 11.24 14.40
CA PHE A 235 -5.12 12.16 15.26
C PHE A 235 -5.51 13.64 15.16
N ARG A 236 -6.27 14.04 14.13
CA ARG A 236 -6.74 15.42 13.95
C ARG A 236 -8.07 15.69 14.63
N LYS A 237 -8.84 14.65 14.94
CA LYS A 237 -10.22 14.76 15.45
C LYS A 237 -10.40 14.10 16.81
N GLU A 238 -9.57 13.11 17.14
CA GLU A 238 -9.71 12.30 18.34
C GLU A 238 -8.61 12.62 19.36
N ALA A 239 -9.02 12.78 20.62
CA ALA A 239 -8.10 12.87 21.75
C ALA A 239 -7.52 11.49 22.09
N GLY A 240 -6.29 11.45 22.59
CA GLY A 240 -5.62 10.23 23.02
C GLY A 240 -4.13 10.26 22.75
N LEU A 241 -3.41 9.28 23.29
CA LEU A 241 -2.01 9.03 22.96
C LEU A 241 -1.95 8.27 21.64
N VAL A 242 -1.31 8.85 20.63
CA VAL A 242 -1.36 8.35 19.24
C VAL A 242 -0.87 6.91 19.16
N ARG A 243 0.20 6.57 19.87
CA ARG A 243 0.76 5.20 19.87
C ARG A 243 -0.28 4.20 20.36
N GLU A 244 -0.87 4.45 21.52
CA GLU A 244 -1.85 3.54 22.12
C GLU A 244 -3.15 3.46 21.31
N GLU A 245 -3.64 4.59 20.81
CA GLU A 245 -4.89 4.62 20.06
C GLU A 245 -4.76 3.90 18.71
N ILE A 246 -3.61 3.98 18.03
CA ILE A 246 -3.37 3.19 16.81
C ILE A 246 -3.34 1.69 17.10
N GLU A 247 -2.64 1.28 18.16
CA GLU A 247 -2.55 -0.13 18.58
C GLU A 247 -3.93 -0.72 18.90
N LYS A 248 -4.78 0.08 19.56
CA LYS A 248 -6.12 -0.32 20.03
C LYS A 248 -7.23 -0.12 18.99
N SER A 249 -6.91 0.34 17.78
CA SER A 249 -7.91 0.71 16.76
C SER A 249 -7.72 0.00 15.43
N ALA A 250 -7.14 -1.20 15.41
CA ALA A 250 -7.06 -2.02 14.21
C ALA A 250 -8.43 -2.22 13.56
N GLY A 251 -8.53 -1.94 12.26
CA GLY A 251 -9.73 -2.14 11.45
C GLY A 251 -9.61 -3.24 10.41
N ILE A 252 -8.38 -3.65 10.07
CA ILE A 252 -8.06 -4.78 9.21
C ILE A 252 -6.84 -5.47 9.77
N ALA A 253 -6.86 -6.80 9.78
CA ALA A 253 -5.72 -7.63 10.13
C ALA A 253 -5.63 -8.86 9.21
N PHE A 254 -4.42 -9.37 9.04
CA PHE A 254 -4.20 -10.64 8.37
C PHE A 254 -3.12 -11.45 9.10
N GLY A 255 -3.17 -12.78 8.97
CA GLY A 255 -2.24 -13.65 9.68
C GLY A 255 -2.54 -15.12 9.47
N THR A 256 -1.79 -15.97 10.14
CA THR A 256 -1.93 -17.43 10.02
C THR A 256 -2.56 -18.02 11.27
N TYR A 257 -3.34 -19.08 11.13
CA TYR A 257 -3.81 -19.94 12.22
C TYR A 257 -3.57 -21.40 11.83
N GLY A 258 -2.80 -22.14 12.61
CA GLY A 258 -2.28 -23.44 12.19
C GLY A 258 -1.48 -23.31 10.88
N LYS A 259 -1.84 -24.08 9.85
CA LYS A 259 -1.25 -23.98 8.51
C LYS A 259 -2.00 -23.00 7.59
N GLY A 260 -3.16 -22.53 8.02
CA GLY A 260 -4.09 -21.72 7.26
C GLY A 260 -3.85 -20.23 7.40
N ARG A 261 -4.66 -19.45 6.67
CA ARG A 261 -4.57 -18.00 6.59
C ARG A 261 -5.89 -17.33 6.89
N PHE A 262 -5.86 -16.14 7.43
CA PHE A 262 -7.03 -15.31 7.58
C PHE A 262 -6.78 -13.88 7.14
N VAL A 263 -7.83 -13.26 6.61
CA VAL A 263 -7.97 -11.80 6.51
C VAL A 263 -9.26 -11.44 7.22
N TRP A 264 -9.19 -10.45 8.09
CA TRP A 264 -10.33 -9.93 8.84
C TRP A 264 -10.48 -8.43 8.59
N TYR A 265 -11.70 -8.01 8.23
CA TYR A 265 -12.11 -6.61 8.18
C TYR A 265 -13.11 -6.34 9.29
N GLY A 266 -12.87 -5.32 10.11
CA GLY A 266 -13.79 -4.89 11.17
C GLY A 266 -15.04 -4.18 10.67
N PHE A 267 -15.32 -4.19 9.37
CA PHE A 267 -16.45 -3.54 8.72
C PHE A 267 -16.96 -4.38 7.55
N GLU A 268 -18.19 -4.16 7.10
CA GLU A 268 -18.73 -4.83 5.92
C GLU A 268 -18.25 -4.16 4.63
N ILE A 269 -18.00 -4.94 3.59
CA ILE A 269 -17.40 -4.43 2.35
C ILE A 269 -18.32 -3.51 1.55
N ASN A 270 -19.63 -3.54 1.82
CA ASN A 270 -20.62 -2.61 1.26
C ASN A 270 -20.71 -1.28 2.03
N SER A 271 -20.08 -1.16 3.21
CA SER A 271 -20.03 0.08 3.99
C SER A 271 -19.00 1.07 3.43
N VAL A 272 -18.20 0.69 2.41
CA VAL A 272 -17.23 1.61 1.79
C VAL A 272 -17.96 2.66 0.97
N VAL A 273 -17.80 3.92 1.37
CA VAL A 273 -18.38 5.09 0.70
C VAL A 273 -17.26 5.98 0.16
N GLY A 274 -17.51 6.68 -0.93
CA GLY A 274 -16.50 7.59 -1.48
C GLY A 274 -16.69 7.92 -2.94
N ILE A 275 -15.63 8.41 -3.55
CA ILE A 275 -15.55 8.68 -4.98
C ILE A 275 -14.91 7.51 -5.73
N GLN A 276 -14.89 7.57 -7.06
CA GLN A 276 -14.34 6.51 -7.91
C GLN A 276 -12.95 6.00 -7.48
N LYS A 277 -12.07 6.90 -7.06
CA LYS A 277 -10.72 6.59 -6.58
C LYS A 277 -10.72 5.68 -5.35
N ASP A 278 -11.66 5.89 -4.43
CA ASP A 278 -11.82 5.08 -3.21
C ASP A 278 -12.20 3.64 -3.58
N TYR A 279 -13.14 3.48 -4.51
CA TYR A 279 -13.55 2.16 -5.01
C TYR A 279 -12.41 1.43 -5.74
N ILE A 280 -11.60 2.13 -6.55
CA ILE A 280 -10.43 1.53 -7.22
C ILE A 280 -9.42 1.01 -6.20
N ASN A 281 -9.11 1.81 -5.16
CA ASN A 281 -8.16 1.39 -4.14
C ASN A 281 -8.72 0.27 -3.25
N PHE A 282 -10.02 0.30 -2.96
CA PHE A 282 -10.68 -0.78 -2.23
C PHE A 282 -10.74 -2.09 -3.02
N GLU A 283 -10.98 -2.04 -4.34
CA GLU A 283 -10.93 -3.23 -5.20
C GLU A 283 -9.52 -3.84 -5.24
N LYS A 284 -8.48 -3.01 -5.30
CA LYS A 284 -7.09 -3.47 -5.15
C LYS A 284 -6.85 -4.13 -3.79
N LEU A 285 -7.31 -3.52 -2.70
CA LEU A 285 -7.19 -4.06 -1.34
C LEU A 285 -7.86 -5.44 -1.25
N PHE A 286 -9.09 -5.57 -1.75
CA PHE A 286 -9.83 -6.83 -1.80
C PHE A 286 -9.10 -7.89 -2.63
N THR A 287 -8.64 -7.53 -3.83
CA THR A 287 -7.89 -8.42 -4.73
C THR A 287 -6.61 -8.91 -4.08
N ASN A 288 -5.85 -8.01 -3.44
CA ASN A 288 -4.62 -8.36 -2.74
C ASN A 288 -4.88 -9.26 -1.52
N SER A 289 -6.00 -9.07 -0.81
CA SER A 289 -6.45 -9.97 0.26
C SER A 289 -6.70 -11.38 -0.26
N LEU A 290 -7.40 -11.53 -1.39
CA LEU A 290 -7.60 -12.84 -2.02
C LEU A 290 -6.29 -13.43 -2.57
N ASN A 291 -5.42 -12.63 -3.19
CA ASN A 291 -4.11 -13.08 -3.63
C ASN A 291 -3.32 -13.64 -2.43
N TRP A 292 -3.31 -12.94 -1.31
CA TRP A 292 -2.62 -13.37 -0.10
C TRP A 292 -3.24 -14.65 0.48
N LEU A 293 -4.57 -14.74 0.59
CA LEU A 293 -5.25 -15.95 1.05
C LEU A 293 -5.02 -17.16 0.14
N THR A 294 -4.76 -16.93 -1.15
CA THR A 294 -4.57 -17.97 -2.17
C THR A 294 -3.11 -18.16 -2.57
N TYR A 295 -2.17 -17.63 -1.77
CA TYR A 295 -0.72 -17.77 -1.96
C TYR A 295 -0.20 -17.25 -3.32
N GLN A 296 -0.94 -16.31 -3.92
CA GLN A 296 -0.57 -15.61 -5.14
C GLN A 296 0.27 -14.38 -4.81
N PRO A 297 1.23 -14.01 -5.67
CA PRO A 297 2.11 -12.89 -5.40
C PRO A 297 1.39 -11.53 -5.45
N THR A 298 1.99 -10.53 -4.82
CA THR A 298 1.66 -9.10 -5.04
C THR A 298 2.93 -8.29 -5.26
N ALA A 299 2.82 -7.15 -5.95
CA ALA A 299 3.98 -6.33 -6.30
C ALA A 299 3.72 -4.84 -6.05
N LEU A 300 4.78 -4.11 -5.71
CA LEU A 300 4.75 -2.65 -5.58
C LEU A 300 6.14 -2.04 -5.84
N VAL A 301 6.15 -0.82 -6.39
CA VAL A 301 7.36 0.03 -6.37
C VAL A 301 7.42 0.69 -5.01
N LYS A 302 8.54 0.55 -4.28
CA LYS A 302 8.68 1.09 -2.92
C LYS A 302 8.44 2.60 -2.90
N ASP A 303 7.79 3.08 -1.85
CA ASP A 303 7.58 4.52 -1.67
C ASP A 303 8.88 5.27 -1.40
N TRP A 304 9.88 4.62 -0.80
CA TRP A 304 11.15 5.25 -0.40
C TRP A 304 12.35 4.46 -0.92
N PRO A 305 13.50 5.13 -1.12
CA PRO A 305 14.73 4.43 -1.46
C PRO A 305 15.12 3.44 -0.36
N ALA A 306 15.70 2.30 -0.74
CA ALA A 306 16.24 1.37 0.25
C ALA A 306 17.37 2.05 1.05
N PRO A 307 17.50 1.81 2.36
CA PRO A 307 16.76 0.83 3.18
C PRO A 307 15.55 1.43 3.95
N TYR A 308 15.03 2.58 3.54
CA TYR A 308 14.08 3.35 4.33
C TYR A 308 12.63 2.85 4.16
N GLU A 309 11.84 2.95 5.22
CA GLU A 309 10.40 2.58 5.24
C GLU A 309 9.46 3.78 5.38
N ALA A 310 10.00 4.95 5.72
CA ALA A 310 9.31 6.23 5.79
C ALA A 310 10.30 7.36 5.47
N ALA A 311 9.78 8.56 5.17
CA ALA A 311 10.59 9.74 4.90
C ALA A 311 10.21 10.92 5.79
N MET A 312 11.11 11.90 5.91
CA MET A 312 10.88 13.14 6.65
C MET A 312 11.41 14.32 5.85
N ILE A 313 10.63 15.40 5.80
CA ILE A 313 11.07 16.72 5.35
C ILE A 313 10.76 17.76 6.42
N ILE A 314 11.56 18.82 6.45
CA ILE A 314 11.37 19.95 7.36
C ILE A 314 11.16 21.19 6.52
N LEU A 315 10.11 21.94 6.85
CA LEU A 315 9.67 23.12 6.12
C LEU A 315 9.68 24.33 7.06
N PRO A 316 10.84 24.97 7.29
CA PRO A 316 10.89 26.19 8.06
C PRO A 316 10.19 27.33 7.32
N THR A 317 9.36 28.08 8.03
CA THR A 317 8.65 29.24 7.49
C THR A 317 9.21 30.54 8.04
N VAL A 318 9.29 31.56 7.17
CA VAL A 318 9.79 32.88 7.47
C VAL A 318 8.67 33.88 7.27
N SER A 319 8.20 34.46 8.37
CA SER A 319 7.13 35.45 8.40
C SER A 319 7.50 36.62 9.33
N SER A 320 6.57 37.09 10.16
CA SER A 320 6.71 38.31 10.97
C SER A 320 7.93 38.31 11.90
N SER A 321 8.30 37.16 12.46
CA SER A 321 9.44 36.98 13.37
C SER A 321 10.68 36.42 12.67
N ALA A 322 10.93 36.86 11.43
CA ALA A 322 11.95 36.31 10.53
C ALA A 322 13.33 36.07 11.16
N GLY A 323 13.77 36.90 12.11
CA GLY A 323 15.07 36.75 12.78
C GLY A 323 15.29 35.39 13.47
N ASN A 324 14.20 34.76 13.96
CA ASN A 324 14.26 33.46 14.63
C ASN A 324 14.74 32.32 13.72
N ILE A 325 14.67 32.46 12.39
CA ILE A 325 15.20 31.46 11.46
C ILE A 325 16.72 31.24 11.66
N ALA A 326 17.44 32.25 12.17
CA ALA A 326 18.87 32.14 12.43
C ALA A 326 19.20 31.10 13.51
N ASN A 327 18.25 30.80 14.39
CA ASN A 327 18.42 29.80 15.46
C ASN A 327 18.64 28.39 14.90
N LEU A 328 18.19 28.10 13.67
CA LEU A 328 18.43 26.81 13.03
C LEU A 328 19.90 26.54 12.70
N ASN A 329 20.74 27.58 12.59
CA ASN A 329 22.15 27.41 12.23
C ASN A 329 22.95 26.56 13.24
N GLY A 330 22.53 26.53 14.51
CA GLY A 330 23.14 25.71 15.56
C GLY A 330 22.47 24.35 15.74
N VAL A 331 21.41 24.05 14.99
CA VAL A 331 20.50 22.91 15.20
C VAL A 331 20.50 21.97 14.01
N ILE A 332 20.55 22.52 12.79
CA ILE A 332 20.54 21.77 11.53
C ILE A 332 21.84 22.01 10.78
N ASN A 333 22.49 20.92 10.35
CA ASN A 333 23.53 20.98 9.34
C ASN A 333 22.89 20.92 7.95
N PHE A 334 22.72 22.09 7.32
CA PHE A 334 22.06 22.21 6.00
C PHE A 334 22.77 21.46 4.86
N ASN A 335 24.06 21.12 5.01
CA ASN A 335 24.75 20.28 4.03
C ASN A 335 24.35 18.81 4.12
N GLN A 336 23.86 18.36 5.28
CA GLN A 336 23.41 16.99 5.53
C GLN A 336 21.89 16.85 5.56
N THR A 337 21.18 17.97 5.68
CA THR A 337 19.73 18.05 5.69
C THR A 337 19.32 19.21 4.79
N PRO A 338 19.34 19.03 3.46
CA PRO A 338 18.93 20.08 2.55
C PRO A 338 17.47 20.46 2.84
N THR A 339 17.17 21.75 2.83
CA THR A 339 15.92 22.29 3.38
C THR A 339 15.30 23.27 2.40
N THR A 340 13.97 23.32 2.36
CA THR A 340 13.23 24.34 1.62
C THR A 340 12.60 25.30 2.60
N PHE A 341 12.95 26.58 2.51
CA PHE A 341 12.43 27.64 3.35
C PHE A 341 11.21 28.27 2.68
N PHE A 342 10.07 28.24 3.35
CA PHE A 342 8.85 28.90 2.87
C PHE A 342 8.79 30.32 3.40
N VAL A 343 8.68 31.28 2.50
CA VAL A 343 8.81 32.70 2.83
C VAL A 343 7.52 33.42 2.46
N ASP A 344 6.92 34.08 3.45
CA ASP A 344 5.89 35.08 3.18
C ASP A 344 6.49 36.26 2.38
N VAL A 345 5.79 36.68 1.33
CA VAL A 345 6.33 37.65 0.36
C VAL A 345 6.64 39.00 1.02
N GLU A 346 5.79 39.46 1.94
CA GLU A 346 6.01 40.71 2.66
C GLU A 346 7.27 40.66 3.52
N SER A 347 7.44 39.54 4.24
CA SER A 347 8.61 39.26 5.07
C SER A 347 9.88 39.15 4.22
N GLY A 348 9.78 38.54 3.04
CA GLY A 348 10.88 38.46 2.08
C GLY A 348 11.35 39.83 1.59
N MET A 349 10.40 40.73 1.27
CA MET A 349 10.71 42.12 0.89
C MET A 349 11.31 42.93 2.04
N ARG A 350 10.86 42.68 3.28
CA ARG A 350 11.37 43.38 4.47
C ARG A 350 12.80 42.96 4.84
N TYR A 351 13.16 41.69 4.61
CA TYR A 351 14.44 41.13 5.02
C TYR A 351 15.23 40.49 3.85
N PRO A 352 15.55 41.24 2.77
CA PRO A 352 16.13 40.66 1.57
C PRO A 352 17.53 40.06 1.79
N GLY A 353 18.32 40.63 2.71
CA GLY A 353 19.63 40.09 3.09
C GLY A 353 19.53 38.72 3.77
N LEU A 354 18.48 38.51 4.58
CA LEU A 354 18.20 37.23 5.22
C LEU A 354 17.82 36.18 4.17
N ILE A 355 16.91 36.51 3.26
CA ILE A 355 16.48 35.58 2.19
C ILE A 355 17.65 35.18 1.29
N LYS A 356 18.53 36.12 0.93
CA LYS A 356 19.79 35.81 0.21
C LYS A 356 20.69 34.84 0.99
N SER A 357 20.73 34.96 2.32
CA SER A 357 21.50 34.04 3.17
C SER A 357 20.88 32.65 3.21
N LEU A 358 19.55 32.55 3.31
CA LEU A 358 18.81 31.29 3.29
C LEU A 358 18.93 30.58 1.94
N ALA A 359 18.87 31.32 0.83
CA ALA A 359 19.03 30.78 -0.52
C ALA A 359 20.40 30.11 -0.75
N LYS A 360 21.43 30.46 0.02
CA LYS A 360 22.73 29.77 -0.01
C LYS A 360 22.73 28.43 0.73
N LYS A 361 21.75 28.20 1.61
CA LYS A 361 21.64 27.02 2.48
C LYS A 361 20.55 26.04 2.02
N GLY A 362 19.65 26.48 1.16
CA GLY A 362 18.52 25.69 0.70
C GLY A 362 17.75 26.38 -0.42
N ASP A 363 16.58 25.82 -0.71
CA ASP A 363 15.66 26.37 -1.71
C ASP A 363 14.64 27.29 -1.05
N ILE A 364 14.06 28.18 -1.86
CA ILE A 364 13.04 29.13 -1.41
C ILE A 364 11.69 28.73 -2.03
N GLY A 365 10.70 28.55 -1.16
CA GLY A 365 9.29 28.44 -1.52
C GLY A 365 8.52 29.71 -1.15
N ALA A 366 7.45 30.01 -1.86
CA ALA A 366 6.58 31.15 -1.57
C ALA A 366 5.39 30.70 -0.71
N ILE A 367 5.07 31.49 0.31
CA ILE A 367 3.76 31.46 0.97
C ILE A 367 2.91 32.54 0.31
N VAL A 368 1.75 32.18 -0.23
CA VAL A 368 0.88 33.13 -0.95
C VAL A 368 -0.55 33.02 -0.42
N ASP A 369 -1.15 34.17 -0.16
CA ASP A 369 -2.59 34.25 0.12
C ASP A 369 -3.38 34.10 -1.18
N ILE A 370 -4.18 33.04 -1.24
CA ILE A 370 -5.08 32.73 -2.35
C ILE A 370 -6.53 32.69 -1.89
N GLY A 371 -6.83 33.27 -0.73
CA GLY A 371 -8.12 33.24 -0.08
C GLY A 371 -8.18 32.18 1.02
N PHE A 372 -9.39 31.96 1.53
CA PHE A 372 -9.62 31.17 2.73
C PHE A 372 -10.76 30.17 2.50
N LEU A 373 -10.53 28.95 3.00
CA LEU A 373 -11.55 27.94 3.23
C LEU A 373 -11.32 27.40 4.64
N GLU A 374 -12.39 27.15 5.37
CA GLU A 374 -12.30 26.51 6.68
C GLU A 374 -12.10 24.99 6.54
N PHE A 375 -12.80 24.37 5.60
CA PHE A 375 -12.73 22.95 5.24
C PHE A 375 -12.97 22.74 3.73
N PRO A 376 -12.65 21.56 3.15
CA PRO A 376 -12.71 21.35 1.69
C PRO A 376 -14.08 21.62 1.06
N GLU A 377 -15.16 21.37 1.80
CA GLU A 377 -16.55 21.58 1.35
C GLU A 377 -17.16 22.90 1.84
N ASP A 378 -16.35 23.87 2.27
CA ASP A 378 -16.81 25.17 2.76
C ASP A 378 -17.53 25.96 1.65
N THR A 379 -18.79 26.31 1.90
CA THR A 379 -19.64 27.05 0.95
C THR A 379 -19.70 28.56 1.24
N ILE A 380 -19.18 29.00 2.39
CA ILE A 380 -19.25 30.38 2.87
C ILE A 380 -17.98 31.11 2.48
N ASN A 381 -16.82 30.59 2.89
CA ASN A 381 -15.54 31.16 2.49
C ASN A 381 -15.15 30.69 1.09
N LYS A 382 -14.32 31.47 0.41
CA LYS A 382 -13.91 31.17 -0.96
C LYS A 382 -12.45 31.50 -1.17
N LEU A 383 -11.81 30.69 -2.01
CA LEU A 383 -10.56 31.06 -2.63
C LEU A 383 -10.80 32.18 -3.65
N PHE A 384 -9.76 32.97 -3.91
CA PHE A 384 -9.82 34.06 -4.87
C PHE A 384 -10.03 33.55 -6.31
N SER A 385 -10.43 34.44 -7.23
CA SER A 385 -10.59 34.07 -8.63
C SER A 385 -9.26 33.61 -9.25
N LYS A 386 -9.34 32.85 -10.34
CA LYS A 386 -8.15 32.36 -11.06
C LYS A 386 -7.19 33.48 -11.44
N GLU A 387 -7.69 34.63 -11.88
CA GLU A 387 -6.89 35.79 -12.31
C GLU A 387 -6.12 36.39 -11.13
N VAL A 388 -6.78 36.50 -9.98
CA VAL A 388 -6.17 37.00 -8.74
C VAL A 388 -5.12 36.01 -8.26
N GLN A 389 -5.44 34.72 -8.16
CA GLN A 389 -4.47 33.68 -7.78
C GLN A 389 -3.26 33.70 -8.73
N THR A 390 -3.48 33.74 -10.04
CA THR A 390 -2.39 33.78 -11.05
C THR A 390 -1.48 34.99 -10.86
N SER A 391 -2.06 36.16 -10.61
CA SER A 391 -1.30 37.40 -10.40
C SER A 391 -0.54 37.40 -9.08
N SER A 392 -1.15 36.89 -8.00
CA SER A 392 -0.50 36.74 -6.68
C SER A 392 0.67 35.76 -6.74
N LEU A 393 0.50 34.61 -7.40
CA LEU A 393 1.58 33.64 -7.60
C LEU A 393 2.72 34.23 -8.45
N ALA A 394 2.41 34.97 -9.53
CA ALA A 394 3.40 35.63 -10.36
C ALA A 394 4.23 36.64 -9.54
N PHE A 395 3.54 37.53 -8.82
CA PHE A 395 4.17 38.55 -7.99
C PHE A 395 5.09 37.94 -6.92
N ALA A 396 4.61 36.90 -6.23
CA ALA A 396 5.38 36.17 -5.23
C ALA A 396 6.65 35.53 -5.84
N LYS A 397 6.48 34.83 -6.97
CA LYS A 397 7.58 34.18 -7.69
C LYS A 397 8.65 35.19 -8.09
N ASP A 398 8.26 36.26 -8.78
CA ASP A 398 9.19 37.25 -9.32
C ASP A 398 9.94 37.98 -8.20
N THR A 399 9.22 38.39 -7.17
CA THR A 399 9.79 39.11 -6.02
C THR A 399 10.81 38.27 -5.27
N LEU A 400 10.43 37.06 -4.86
CA LEU A 400 11.32 36.18 -4.10
C LEU A 400 12.46 35.64 -4.96
N SER A 401 12.23 35.40 -6.26
CA SER A 401 13.30 34.96 -7.15
C SER A 401 14.36 36.05 -7.34
N LYS A 402 13.94 37.30 -7.53
CA LYS A 402 14.83 38.45 -7.63
C LYS A 402 15.64 38.68 -6.35
N ILE A 403 14.99 38.54 -5.18
CA ILE A 403 15.66 38.72 -3.89
C ILE A 403 16.66 37.60 -3.64
N SER A 404 16.23 36.34 -3.79
CA SER A 404 17.04 35.15 -3.47
C SER A 404 18.16 34.89 -4.49
N GLY A 405 18.00 35.36 -5.74
CA GLY A 405 18.88 35.02 -6.85
C GLY A 405 18.71 33.58 -7.37
N LYS A 406 17.63 32.90 -6.96
CA LYS A 406 17.25 31.55 -7.41
C LYS A 406 15.82 31.58 -7.93
N GLU A 407 15.49 30.70 -8.87
CA GLU A 407 14.10 30.56 -9.29
C GLU A 407 13.25 29.89 -8.19
N VAL A 408 12.12 30.50 -7.85
CA VAL A 408 11.14 29.93 -6.91
C VAL A 408 10.15 29.05 -7.67
N LYS A 409 10.10 27.76 -7.30
CA LYS A 409 9.23 26.74 -7.93
C LYS A 409 8.25 26.04 -6.98
N ALA A 410 8.39 26.29 -5.68
CA ALA A 410 7.52 25.73 -4.64
C ALA A 410 6.59 26.79 -4.08
N PHE A 411 5.34 26.40 -3.86
CA PHE A 411 4.27 27.26 -3.36
C PHE A 411 3.53 26.56 -2.20
N SER A 412 3.17 27.32 -1.18
CA SER A 412 2.25 26.93 -0.11
C SER A 412 1.14 27.97 0.03
N PRO A 413 -0.15 27.59 -0.03
CA PRO A 413 -1.24 28.48 0.33
C PRO A 413 -1.09 28.93 1.79
N LEU A 414 -1.35 30.21 2.07
CA LEU A 414 -1.31 30.74 3.43
C LEU A 414 -2.25 29.98 4.38
N ASN A 415 -3.46 29.68 3.90
CA ASN A 415 -4.50 28.99 4.66
C ASN A 415 -4.56 27.48 4.36
N GLY A 416 -3.53 26.92 3.72
CA GLY A 416 -3.42 25.48 3.47
C GLY A 416 -4.27 24.92 2.33
N TYR A 417 -5.39 25.56 1.96
CA TYR A 417 -6.32 25.09 0.91
C TYR A 417 -6.03 25.58 -0.50
N TYR A 418 -6.40 24.74 -1.49
CA TYR A 418 -6.24 24.99 -2.92
C TYR A 418 -7.40 24.41 -3.73
N ASP A 419 -7.61 24.90 -4.94
CA ASP A 419 -8.59 24.39 -5.92
C ASP A 419 -7.95 24.15 -7.30
N ASP A 420 -8.77 23.78 -8.30
CA ASP A 420 -8.25 23.60 -9.66
C ASP A 420 -7.78 24.93 -10.29
N ASN A 421 -8.34 26.08 -9.88
CA ASN A 421 -7.82 27.39 -10.29
C ASN A 421 -6.39 27.60 -9.80
N THR A 422 -6.09 27.19 -8.56
CA THR A 422 -4.74 27.20 -8.00
C THR A 422 -3.79 26.37 -8.84
N LEU A 423 -4.17 25.15 -9.23
CA LEU A 423 -3.32 24.29 -10.07
C LEU A 423 -3.08 24.92 -11.45
N GLN A 424 -4.09 25.58 -12.05
CA GLN A 424 -3.93 26.29 -13.32
C GLN A 424 -3.04 27.53 -13.19
N ALA A 425 -3.16 28.28 -12.09
CA ALA A 425 -2.31 29.42 -11.76
C ALA A 425 -0.84 28.99 -11.58
N MET A 426 -0.61 27.84 -10.93
CA MET A 426 0.72 27.25 -10.76
C MET A 426 1.38 26.92 -12.11
N VAL A 427 0.66 26.23 -13.00
CA VAL A 427 1.17 25.87 -14.34
C VAL A 427 1.56 27.12 -15.15
N SER A 428 0.72 28.16 -15.08
CA SER A 428 0.92 29.43 -15.80
C SER A 428 2.15 30.19 -15.30
N ASN A 429 2.51 30.01 -14.04
CA ASN A 429 3.66 30.65 -13.40
C ASN A 429 4.87 29.71 -13.23
N ASP A 430 4.83 28.51 -13.81
CA ASP A 430 5.88 27.48 -13.73
C ASP A 430 6.25 27.10 -12.28
N PHE A 431 5.25 26.97 -11.42
CA PHE A 431 5.36 26.25 -10.15
C PHE A 431 5.12 24.76 -10.39
N ASP A 432 5.93 23.93 -9.74
CA ASP A 432 5.88 22.48 -9.89
C ASP A 432 5.85 21.71 -8.55
N VAL A 433 5.83 22.43 -7.43
CA VAL A 433 5.58 21.87 -6.09
C VAL A 433 4.52 22.69 -5.35
N LEU A 434 3.52 21.99 -4.83
CA LEU A 434 2.50 22.51 -3.91
C LEU A 434 2.66 21.85 -2.55
N VAL A 435 2.82 22.64 -1.49
CA VAL A 435 2.66 22.18 -0.10
C VAL A 435 1.31 22.64 0.41
N THR A 436 0.47 21.73 0.91
CA THR A 436 -0.93 21.99 1.27
C THR A 436 -1.31 21.28 2.56
N ASP A 437 -2.37 21.73 3.20
CA ASP A 437 -2.95 21.05 4.37
C ASP A 437 -4.21 20.22 3.99
N SER A 438 -4.61 20.22 2.72
CA SER A 438 -5.95 19.77 2.26
C SER A 438 -6.03 18.37 1.68
N LEU A 439 -4.91 17.78 1.25
CA LEU A 439 -4.91 16.41 0.75
C LEU A 439 -4.82 15.45 1.92
N THR A 440 -5.97 15.04 2.47
CA THR A 440 -6.02 14.19 3.66
C THR A 440 -6.24 12.71 3.34
N ASP A 441 -6.31 12.34 2.06
CA ASP A 441 -6.60 10.98 1.61
C ASP A 441 -5.38 10.05 1.64
N ARG A 442 -4.19 10.52 2.03
CA ARG A 442 -2.92 9.77 1.98
C ARG A 442 -1.85 10.38 2.88
N SER A 443 -0.80 9.59 3.16
CA SER A 443 0.41 10.04 3.87
C SER A 443 1.65 10.13 2.97
N VAL A 444 1.47 10.16 1.66
CA VAL A 444 2.55 10.26 0.67
C VAL A 444 2.25 11.33 -0.40
N PRO A 445 3.27 11.87 -1.09
CA PRO A 445 3.03 12.84 -2.16
C PRO A 445 2.16 12.32 -3.31
N GLU A 446 1.47 13.23 -4.00
CA GLU A 446 0.71 12.94 -5.22
C GLU A 446 1.30 13.73 -6.40
N ILE A 447 1.44 13.11 -7.57
CA ILE A 447 1.74 13.85 -8.81
C ILE A 447 0.41 14.08 -9.54
N ARG A 448 0.10 15.35 -9.81
CA ARG A 448 -1.01 15.72 -10.71
C ARG A 448 -0.47 16.31 -11.99
N ILE A 449 -0.95 15.81 -13.12
CA ILE A 449 -0.62 16.36 -14.43
C ILE A 449 -1.69 17.40 -14.79
N ARG A 450 -1.24 18.61 -15.16
CA ARG A 450 -2.08 19.71 -15.67
C ARG A 450 -1.38 20.36 -16.85
N ASN A 451 -2.05 20.43 -18.00
CA ASN A 451 -1.48 20.92 -19.28
C ASN A 451 -0.09 20.32 -19.58
N ASN A 452 0.04 19.00 -19.46
CA ASN A 452 1.29 18.23 -19.61
C ASN A 452 2.43 18.60 -18.65
N LYS A 453 2.19 19.44 -17.64
CA LYS A 453 3.15 19.72 -16.57
C LYS A 453 2.81 18.91 -15.31
N PRO A 454 3.76 18.12 -14.76
CA PRO A 454 3.56 17.46 -13.48
C PRO A 454 3.74 18.45 -12.32
N ILE A 455 2.80 18.42 -11.38
CA ILE A 455 2.88 19.15 -10.11
C ILE A 455 2.97 18.12 -9.00
N LEU A 456 4.03 18.19 -8.19
CA LEU A 456 4.16 17.40 -6.97
C LEU A 456 3.36 18.09 -5.86
N ILE A 457 2.37 17.41 -5.31
CA ILE A 457 1.58 17.87 -4.18
C ILE A 457 2.02 17.12 -2.93
N ILE A 458 2.49 17.86 -1.94
CA ILE A 458 2.91 17.38 -0.64
C ILE A 458 1.89 17.87 0.37
N THR A 459 1.31 16.96 1.13
CA THR A 459 0.31 17.29 2.15
C THR A 459 0.92 17.33 3.54
N LYS A 460 0.38 18.17 4.43
CA LYS A 460 0.63 18.08 5.87
C LYS A 460 0.08 16.75 6.37
N THR A 461 0.97 15.87 6.79
CA THR A 461 0.65 14.51 7.26
C THR A 461 0.62 14.38 8.77
N ALA A 462 1.14 15.36 9.51
CA ALA A 462 1.29 15.33 10.96
C ALA A 462 1.03 16.69 11.62
N ARG A 463 1.06 16.75 12.95
CA ARG A 463 0.92 18.01 13.69
C ARG A 463 2.17 18.86 13.46
N ASP A 464 1.96 20.16 13.32
CA ASP A 464 3.02 21.17 13.24
C ASP A 464 3.08 21.97 14.55
N ASP A 465 3.99 22.93 14.60
CA ASP A 465 4.18 23.77 15.77
C ASP A 465 3.03 24.77 16.01
N LEU A 466 2.23 25.10 14.99
CA LEU A 466 0.95 25.79 15.20
C LEU A 466 0.02 24.96 16.07
N GLU A 467 -0.07 23.66 15.80
CA GLU A 467 -0.91 22.78 16.62
C GLU A 467 -0.30 22.61 18.02
N ILE A 468 0.98 22.24 18.08
CA ILE A 468 1.66 21.83 19.33
C ILE A 468 1.95 23.01 20.26
N VAL A 469 2.53 24.09 19.74
CA VAL A 469 2.97 25.21 20.57
C VAL A 469 1.84 26.21 20.79
N ARG A 470 1.08 26.54 19.73
CA ARG A 470 0.02 27.56 19.82
C ARG A 470 -1.31 26.98 20.28
N ASN A 471 -1.86 26.00 19.58
CA ASN A 471 -3.21 25.51 19.84
C ASN A 471 -3.28 24.67 21.13
N TYR A 472 -2.32 23.76 21.36
CA TYR A 472 -2.22 23.00 22.60
C TYR A 472 -1.54 23.76 23.74
N GLY A 473 -0.81 24.84 23.42
CA GLY A 473 -0.11 25.65 24.43
C GLY A 473 1.08 24.93 25.08
N LEU A 474 1.67 23.92 24.43
CA LEU A 474 2.78 23.17 25.01
C LEU A 474 4.05 24.03 25.01
N THR A 475 4.44 24.51 26.19
CA THR A 475 5.67 25.32 26.38
C THR A 475 6.86 24.52 26.91
N ASN A 476 6.63 23.34 27.50
CA ASN A 476 7.69 22.45 27.93
C ASN A 476 8.20 21.63 26.73
N THR A 477 9.52 21.71 26.47
CA THR A 477 10.18 21.07 25.34
C THR A 477 10.13 19.54 25.36
N GLU A 478 10.03 18.91 26.53
CA GLU A 478 9.90 17.45 26.66
C GLU A 478 8.54 16.99 26.13
N TYR A 479 7.46 17.70 26.47
CA TYR A 479 6.14 17.39 25.92
C TYR A 479 6.03 17.72 24.44
N GLN A 480 6.62 18.83 23.98
CA GLN A 480 6.71 19.13 22.54
C GLN A 480 7.42 17.98 21.79
N LEU A 481 8.59 17.55 22.28
CA LEU A 481 9.37 16.48 21.67
C LEU A 481 8.57 15.18 21.64
N TYR A 482 7.97 14.79 22.76
CA TYR A 482 7.15 13.56 22.84
C TYR A 482 6.02 13.56 21.81
N THR A 483 5.30 14.67 21.66
CA THR A 483 4.21 14.78 20.67
C THR A 483 4.73 14.65 19.23
N TYR A 484 5.90 15.20 18.91
CA TYR A 484 6.53 14.98 17.60
C TYR A 484 7.02 13.54 17.41
N GLU A 485 7.56 12.90 18.44
CA GLU A 485 7.98 11.49 18.38
C GLU A 485 6.81 10.54 18.12
N GLU A 486 5.63 10.82 18.71
CA GLU A 486 4.40 10.10 18.40
C GLU A 486 4.02 10.20 16.91
N ASP A 487 4.14 11.40 16.33
CA ASP A 487 3.88 11.60 14.90
C ASP A 487 4.90 10.86 14.02
N VAL A 488 6.18 10.87 14.41
CA VAL A 488 7.22 10.08 13.72
C VAL A 488 6.89 8.59 13.77
N ASP A 489 6.53 8.06 14.93
CA ASP A 489 6.22 6.63 15.06
C ASP A 489 4.96 6.24 14.30
N ARG A 490 3.92 7.07 14.31
CA ARG A 490 2.73 6.86 13.48
C ARG A 490 3.09 6.83 12.00
N ILE A 491 3.84 7.83 11.51
CA ILE A 491 4.21 7.90 10.10
C ILE A 491 5.11 6.72 9.70
N LEU A 492 5.98 6.26 10.60
CA LEU A 492 6.78 5.06 10.38
C LEU A 492 5.92 3.79 10.34
N PHE A 493 4.91 3.69 11.20
CA PHE A 493 3.95 2.59 11.22
C PHE A 493 3.11 2.54 9.94
N GLU A 494 2.67 3.70 9.46
CA GLU A 494 1.99 3.88 8.17
C GLU A 494 2.94 3.59 6.99
N GLY A 495 4.21 4.00 7.08
CA GLY A 495 5.19 4.00 5.99
C GLY A 495 5.18 5.28 5.15
N GLY A 496 4.74 6.41 5.72
CA GLY A 496 4.48 7.67 5.01
C GLY A 496 5.63 8.68 5.00
N LEU A 497 5.29 9.91 4.61
CA LEU A 497 6.15 11.10 4.67
C LEU A 497 5.77 11.95 5.87
N TYR A 498 6.72 12.23 6.76
CA TYR A 498 6.54 13.17 7.87
C TYR A 498 6.89 14.59 7.40
N VAL A 499 5.90 15.47 7.38
CA VAL A 499 6.06 16.87 6.96
C VAL A 499 6.06 17.78 8.19
N LEU A 500 7.27 18.12 8.66
CA LEU A 500 7.45 18.99 9.82
C LEU A 500 7.50 20.46 9.39
N LYS A 501 6.34 21.14 9.42
CA LYS A 501 6.26 22.60 9.26
C LYS A 501 6.65 23.27 10.58
N VAL A 502 7.56 24.23 10.53
CA VAL A 502 8.01 24.99 11.71
C VAL A 502 8.08 26.47 11.39
N HIS A 503 7.59 27.32 12.27
CA HIS A 503 7.35 28.73 12.02
C HIS A 503 8.24 29.63 12.86
N SER A 504 8.59 30.78 12.28
CA SER A 504 9.48 31.77 12.91
C SER A 504 8.95 32.31 14.24
N GLU A 505 7.64 32.29 14.42
CA GLU A 505 6.90 32.76 15.60
C GLU A 505 6.75 31.68 16.67
N TYR A 506 7.02 30.41 16.38
CA TYR A 506 6.73 29.29 17.27
C TYR A 506 7.97 28.42 17.51
N GLN A 507 8.12 27.27 16.84
CA GLN A 507 9.20 26.33 17.18
C GLN A 507 10.60 26.89 16.93
N LEU A 508 10.74 27.90 16.08
CA LEU A 508 12.03 28.53 15.78
C LEU A 508 12.50 29.52 16.85
N GLN A 509 11.72 29.77 17.90
CA GLN A 509 12.16 30.60 19.01
C GLN A 509 13.36 29.97 19.76
N PRO A 510 14.27 30.77 20.35
CA PRO A 510 15.50 30.27 20.98
C PRO A 510 15.28 29.18 22.03
N GLN A 511 14.19 29.27 22.79
CA GLN A 511 13.86 28.30 23.84
C GLN A 511 13.29 26.96 23.33
N TYR A 512 12.83 26.90 22.08
CA TYR A 512 12.16 25.70 21.52
C TYR A 512 12.93 25.04 20.36
N VAL A 513 13.85 25.76 19.74
CA VAL A 513 14.54 25.32 18.51
C VAL A 513 15.34 24.02 18.69
N SER A 514 15.79 23.71 19.91
CA SER A 514 16.53 22.48 20.21
C SER A 514 15.73 21.21 19.92
N VAL A 515 14.40 21.27 20.09
CA VAL A 515 13.48 20.15 19.81
C VAL A 515 13.60 19.67 18.36
N ILE A 516 13.86 20.58 17.41
CA ILE A 516 14.03 20.24 15.98
C ILE A 516 15.25 19.33 15.77
N ARG A 517 16.38 19.59 16.44
CA ARG A 517 17.55 18.71 16.36
C ARG A 517 17.22 17.33 16.92
N ASP A 518 16.51 17.29 18.04
CA ASP A 518 16.24 16.07 18.75
C ASP A 518 15.25 15.17 17.99
N ILE A 519 14.22 15.74 17.35
CA ILE A 519 13.32 14.99 16.47
C ILE A 519 14.00 14.51 15.17
N ILE A 520 14.90 15.29 14.56
CA ILE A 520 15.70 14.84 13.42
C ILE A 520 16.56 13.64 13.81
N ARG A 521 17.20 13.69 14.99
CA ARG A 521 18.01 12.58 15.51
C ARG A 521 17.14 11.35 15.74
N TYR A 522 15.96 11.53 16.31
CA TYR A 522 14.98 10.46 16.52
C TYR A 522 14.59 9.78 15.20
N ALA A 523 14.19 10.56 14.19
CA ALA A 523 13.83 10.06 12.86
C ALA A 523 14.98 9.31 12.17
N LYS A 524 16.22 9.85 12.24
CA LYS A 524 17.41 9.17 11.69
C LYS A 524 17.70 7.85 12.40
N ASN A 525 17.58 7.80 13.73
CA ASN A 525 17.76 6.57 14.52
C ASN A 525 16.72 5.50 14.16
N LYS A 526 15.50 5.92 13.82
CA LYS A 526 14.42 5.05 13.33
C LYS A 526 14.58 4.66 11.86
N LYS A 527 15.67 5.05 11.20
CA LYS A 527 15.93 4.82 9.77
C LYS A 527 14.81 5.39 8.90
N MET A 528 14.43 6.64 9.14
CA MET A 528 13.66 7.43 8.17
C MET A 528 14.59 8.12 7.19
N TRP A 529 14.13 8.26 5.93
CA TRP A 529 14.81 9.05 4.93
C TRP A 529 14.58 10.54 5.18
N VAL A 530 15.48 11.17 5.94
CA VAL A 530 15.44 12.63 6.14
C VAL A 530 16.01 13.30 4.89
N THR A 531 15.18 14.06 4.19
CA THR A 531 15.43 14.53 2.82
C THR A 531 14.89 15.95 2.61
N SER A 532 15.04 16.47 1.38
CA SER A 532 14.53 17.75 0.92
C SER A 532 13.38 17.61 -0.07
N ILE A 533 12.65 18.70 -0.35
CA ILE A 533 11.62 18.70 -1.42
C ILE A 533 12.24 18.37 -2.77
N GLY A 534 13.43 18.89 -3.09
CA GLY A 534 14.09 18.65 -4.37
C GLY A 534 14.44 17.17 -4.58
N GLU A 535 15.07 16.55 -3.58
CA GLU A 535 15.41 15.12 -3.60
C GLU A 535 14.16 14.24 -3.59
N LEU A 536 13.16 14.59 -2.77
CA LEU A 536 11.87 13.91 -2.72
C LEU A 536 11.18 13.95 -4.08
N LYS A 537 11.13 15.11 -4.73
CA LYS A 537 10.54 15.27 -6.06
C LYS A 537 11.25 14.42 -7.10
N ASN A 538 12.58 14.46 -7.13
CA ASN A 538 13.37 13.64 -8.05
C ASN A 538 13.11 12.15 -7.84
N TRP A 539 13.01 11.69 -6.58
CA TRP A 539 12.64 10.32 -6.26
C TRP A 539 11.22 9.99 -6.72
N TRP A 540 10.24 10.84 -6.41
CA TRP A 540 8.82 10.59 -6.71
C TRP A 540 8.55 10.57 -8.22
N SER A 541 9.22 11.45 -8.98
CA SER A 541 9.16 11.46 -10.44
C SER A 541 9.75 10.18 -11.04
N ARG A 542 10.90 9.70 -10.53
CA ARG A 542 11.48 8.42 -10.96
C ARG A 542 10.55 7.26 -10.64
N ARG A 543 10.05 7.19 -9.41
CA ARG A 543 9.13 6.14 -8.94
C ARG A 543 7.89 6.01 -9.81
N GLY A 544 7.28 7.13 -10.18
CA GLY A 544 6.08 7.15 -11.03
C GLY A 544 6.34 6.74 -12.47
N GLY A 545 7.60 6.64 -12.90
CA GLY A 545 8.01 6.25 -14.25
C GLY A 545 8.16 4.74 -14.47
N ILE A 546 7.96 3.89 -13.46
CA ILE A 546 8.00 2.42 -13.63
C ILE A 546 6.65 1.78 -13.29
N GLU A 547 6.24 0.88 -14.16
CA GLU A 547 5.16 -0.08 -13.93
C GLU A 547 5.72 -1.48 -13.71
N VAL A 548 5.06 -2.24 -12.84
CA VAL A 548 5.41 -3.63 -12.55
C VAL A 548 4.19 -4.49 -12.79
N ARG A 549 4.35 -5.51 -13.64
CA ARG A 549 3.35 -6.55 -13.86
C ARG A 549 3.91 -7.88 -13.42
N TYR A 550 3.04 -8.77 -12.99
CA TYR A 550 3.43 -10.09 -12.56
C TYR A 550 2.35 -11.11 -12.90
N GLU A 551 2.77 -12.35 -13.12
CA GLU A 551 1.89 -13.46 -13.42
C GLU A 551 2.45 -14.75 -12.81
N ALA A 552 1.64 -15.46 -12.03
CA ALA A 552 2.03 -16.79 -11.57
C ALA A 552 1.95 -17.78 -12.74
N ARG A 553 3.08 -18.38 -13.12
CA ARG A 553 3.16 -19.37 -14.21
C ARG A 553 2.98 -20.80 -13.70
N SER A 554 3.46 -21.07 -12.48
CA SER A 554 3.33 -22.35 -11.81
C SER A 554 3.37 -22.18 -10.28
N GLN A 555 3.32 -23.27 -9.53
CA GLN A 555 3.52 -23.23 -8.07
C GLN A 555 4.95 -22.81 -7.66
N ARG A 556 5.92 -22.87 -8.59
CA ARG A 556 7.35 -22.63 -8.37
C ARG A 556 7.96 -21.56 -9.29
N ARG A 557 7.13 -20.91 -10.12
CA ARG A 557 7.56 -19.88 -11.06
C ARG A 557 6.59 -18.72 -11.14
N ILE A 558 7.14 -17.50 -11.12
CA ILE A 558 6.42 -16.28 -11.48
C ILE A 558 7.14 -15.57 -12.62
N SER A 559 6.38 -14.92 -13.50
CA SER A 559 6.87 -13.96 -14.48
C SER A 559 6.73 -12.57 -13.88
N VAL A 560 7.77 -11.74 -13.98
CA VAL A 560 7.74 -10.33 -13.55
C VAL A 560 8.20 -9.48 -14.73
N GLU A 561 7.41 -8.48 -15.07
CA GLU A 561 7.71 -7.52 -16.13
C GLU A 561 7.84 -6.13 -15.53
N PHE A 562 8.99 -5.52 -15.74
CA PHE A 562 9.25 -4.12 -15.40
C PHE A 562 9.16 -3.31 -16.68
N THR A 563 8.36 -2.25 -16.69
CA THR A 563 8.20 -1.38 -17.86
C THR A 563 8.40 0.06 -17.46
N ASN A 564 9.20 0.80 -18.24
CA ASN A 564 9.27 2.25 -18.16
C ASN A 564 8.45 2.85 -19.32
N PRO A 565 7.16 3.16 -19.12
CA PRO A 565 6.32 3.73 -20.19
C PRO A 565 6.60 5.22 -20.44
N SER A 566 7.54 5.83 -19.71
CA SER A 566 7.81 7.27 -19.83
C SER A 566 8.84 7.56 -20.92
N GLU A 567 8.82 8.80 -21.40
CA GLU A 567 9.83 9.35 -22.34
C GLU A 567 11.17 9.66 -21.66
N ASN A 568 11.26 9.49 -20.33
CA ASN A 568 12.45 9.78 -19.56
C ASN A 568 13.11 8.50 -19.09
N ARG A 569 14.43 8.57 -18.93
CA ARG A 569 15.18 7.49 -18.28
C ARG A 569 14.83 7.43 -16.79
N THR A 570 14.68 6.22 -16.28
CA THR A 570 14.47 5.98 -14.85
C THR A 570 15.63 5.21 -14.24
N GLU A 571 16.10 5.62 -13.06
CA GLU A 571 17.29 5.06 -12.42
C GLU A 571 17.07 4.84 -10.91
N GLU A 572 17.76 3.85 -10.35
CA GLU A 572 17.84 3.53 -8.92
C GLU A 572 16.50 3.26 -8.21
N LEU A 573 15.67 2.37 -8.75
CA LEU A 573 14.40 2.02 -8.12
C LEU A 573 14.45 0.67 -7.40
N VAL A 574 13.54 0.50 -6.43
CA VAL A 574 13.35 -0.76 -5.71
C VAL A 574 11.93 -1.23 -5.92
N VAL A 575 11.79 -2.40 -6.52
CA VAL A 575 10.52 -3.11 -6.65
C VAL A 575 10.47 -4.22 -5.62
N GLN A 576 9.38 -4.25 -4.85
CA GLN A 576 9.09 -5.31 -3.89
C GLN A 576 8.07 -6.27 -4.50
N ILE A 577 8.43 -7.55 -4.54
CA ILE A 577 7.53 -8.66 -4.87
C ILE A 577 7.29 -9.47 -3.59
N ASN A 578 6.05 -9.53 -3.14
CA ASN A 578 5.62 -10.42 -2.08
C ASN A 578 5.19 -11.73 -2.73
N LEU A 579 5.95 -12.80 -2.55
CA LEU A 579 5.59 -14.14 -3.04
C LEU A 579 4.41 -14.74 -2.28
N ASN A 580 4.14 -14.22 -1.08
CA ASN A 580 3.09 -14.69 -0.19
C ASN A 580 3.21 -16.19 0.11
N LYS A 581 4.43 -16.74 0.13
CA LYS A 581 4.78 -18.11 0.55
C LYS A 581 6.27 -18.18 0.82
N LYS A 582 6.69 -19.07 1.72
CA LYS A 582 8.10 -19.26 2.04
C LYS A 582 8.79 -20.04 0.94
N VAL A 583 9.87 -19.47 0.41
CA VAL A 583 10.66 -20.06 -0.66
C VAL A 583 12.14 -20.09 -0.34
N LYS A 584 12.86 -20.93 -1.07
CA LYS A 584 14.32 -21.06 -1.06
C LYS A 584 14.81 -21.28 -2.50
N ASN A 585 16.14 -21.28 -2.67
CA ASN A 585 16.79 -21.56 -3.96
C ASN A 585 16.24 -20.68 -5.10
N LEU A 586 16.20 -19.36 -4.86
CA LEU A 586 15.70 -18.39 -5.82
C LEU A 586 16.65 -18.28 -7.01
N GLU A 587 16.13 -18.49 -8.22
CA GLU A 587 16.83 -18.27 -9.48
C GLU A 587 16.04 -17.26 -10.32
N VAL A 588 16.72 -16.25 -10.86
CA VAL A 588 16.11 -15.26 -11.75
C VAL A 588 16.75 -15.39 -13.12
N SER A 589 15.93 -15.57 -14.14
CA SER A 589 16.32 -15.74 -15.54
C SER A 589 15.48 -14.82 -16.44
N SER A 590 15.74 -14.84 -17.75
CA SER A 590 14.90 -14.13 -18.74
C SER A 590 14.74 -14.99 -19.99
N ASP A 591 13.52 -14.98 -20.55
CA ASP A 591 13.20 -15.64 -21.81
C ASP A 591 13.71 -14.87 -23.03
N ILE A 592 14.09 -13.60 -22.84
CA ILE A 592 14.53 -12.71 -23.91
C ILE A 592 16.05 -12.60 -23.86
N ILE A 593 16.67 -12.95 -25.00
CA ILE A 593 18.13 -12.86 -25.16
C ILE A 593 18.58 -11.42 -24.94
N ASN A 594 19.65 -11.24 -24.16
CA ASN A 594 20.24 -9.94 -23.79
C ASN A 594 19.39 -9.06 -22.86
N THR A 595 18.33 -9.56 -22.23
CA THR A 595 17.65 -8.82 -21.16
C THR A 595 18.54 -8.72 -19.92
N LYS A 596 18.82 -7.49 -19.48
CA LYS A 596 19.58 -7.24 -18.25
C LYS A 596 18.73 -7.62 -17.03
N ILE A 597 19.15 -8.66 -16.31
CA ILE A 597 18.50 -9.09 -15.07
C ILE A 597 18.85 -8.08 -13.96
N PRO A 598 17.85 -7.47 -13.27
CA PRO A 598 18.11 -6.57 -12.15
C PRO A 598 18.78 -7.32 -11.00
N ARG A 599 19.61 -6.62 -10.21
CA ARG A 599 20.12 -7.20 -8.95
C ARG A 599 18.93 -7.50 -8.04
N PHE A 600 18.95 -8.62 -7.34
CA PHE A 600 17.85 -9.01 -6.46
C PHE A 600 18.32 -9.55 -5.11
N GLU A 601 17.43 -9.49 -4.12
CA GLU A 601 17.65 -9.99 -2.77
C GLU A 601 16.36 -10.65 -2.24
N LEU A 602 16.47 -11.88 -1.73
CA LEU A 602 15.41 -12.51 -0.96
C LEU A 602 15.58 -12.12 0.52
N LYS A 603 14.56 -11.45 1.08
CA LYS A 603 14.55 -11.09 2.51
C LYS A 603 14.63 -12.33 3.39
N ASN A 604 15.15 -12.16 4.60
CA ASN A 604 15.26 -13.21 5.62
C ASN A 604 13.94 -13.91 5.96
N ASN A 605 12.79 -13.27 5.69
CA ASN A 605 11.48 -13.90 5.88
C ASN A 605 11.19 -15.02 4.87
N GLY A 606 11.98 -15.14 3.79
CA GLY A 606 11.81 -16.09 2.69
C GLY A 606 10.57 -15.86 1.83
N GLN A 607 9.92 -14.70 1.94
CA GLN A 607 8.63 -14.42 1.28
C GLN A 607 8.64 -13.17 0.41
N THR A 608 9.67 -12.32 0.54
CA THR A 608 9.73 -11.03 -0.14
C THR A 608 11.03 -10.93 -0.94
N ILE A 609 10.91 -10.61 -2.23
CA ILE A 609 12.05 -10.34 -3.11
C ILE A 609 12.11 -8.84 -3.37
N TYR A 610 13.29 -8.26 -3.25
CA TYR A 610 13.59 -6.93 -3.75
C TYR A 610 14.35 -7.02 -5.05
N PHE A 611 13.86 -6.33 -6.07
CA PHE A 611 14.58 -6.06 -7.32
C PHE A 611 15.10 -4.63 -7.31
N TYR A 612 16.41 -4.48 -7.47
CA TYR A 612 17.10 -3.19 -7.58
C TYR A 612 17.32 -2.89 -9.05
N ILE A 613 16.53 -1.95 -9.56
CA ILE A 613 16.56 -1.51 -10.95
C ILE A 613 17.52 -0.33 -11.04
N ASP A 614 18.76 -0.58 -11.48
CA ASP A 614 19.78 0.48 -11.60
C ASP A 614 19.36 1.55 -12.61
N ARG A 615 18.83 1.12 -13.76
CA ARG A 615 18.52 1.98 -14.92
C ARG A 615 17.54 1.29 -15.86
N MET A 616 16.61 2.05 -16.43
CA MET A 616 15.73 1.67 -17.54
C MET A 616 15.61 2.82 -18.54
N GLU A 617 15.80 2.54 -19.83
CA GLU A 617 15.60 3.49 -20.92
C GLU A 617 14.12 3.84 -21.11
N PRO A 618 13.82 4.98 -21.78
CA PRO A 618 12.46 5.28 -22.22
C PRO A 618 11.85 4.14 -23.02
N ASN A 619 10.59 3.80 -22.74
CA ASN A 619 9.83 2.74 -23.41
C ASN A 619 10.49 1.33 -23.32
N GLU A 620 11.42 1.12 -22.39
CA GLU A 620 12.05 -0.20 -22.16
C GLU A 620 11.14 -1.10 -21.32
N SER A 621 11.02 -2.36 -21.72
CA SER A 621 10.43 -3.44 -20.93
C SER A 621 11.44 -4.55 -20.67
N ARG A 622 11.47 -5.05 -19.44
CA ARG A 622 12.31 -6.18 -19.01
C ARG A 622 11.43 -7.25 -18.39
N SER A 623 11.38 -8.39 -19.05
CA SER A 623 10.68 -9.57 -18.55
C SER A 623 11.67 -10.54 -17.92
N VAL A 624 11.45 -10.88 -16.66
CA VAL A 624 12.23 -11.88 -15.93
C VAL A 624 11.32 -13.00 -15.45
N LEU A 625 11.88 -14.20 -15.40
CA LEU A 625 11.29 -15.34 -14.73
C LEU A 625 11.96 -15.53 -13.38
N VAL A 626 11.16 -15.83 -12.38
CA VAL A 626 11.63 -16.06 -11.02
C VAL A 626 11.20 -17.46 -10.63
N ASP A 627 12.19 -18.35 -10.55
CA ASP A 627 12.07 -19.74 -10.14
C ASP A 627 12.47 -19.90 -8.68
N PHE A 628 11.78 -20.79 -7.97
CA PHE A 628 12.05 -21.05 -6.58
C PHE A 628 11.53 -22.42 -6.12
N GLU A 629 12.03 -22.89 -4.99
CA GLU A 629 11.50 -24.05 -4.28
C GLU A 629 10.64 -23.61 -3.11
N ASN A 630 9.48 -24.27 -2.91
CA ASN A 630 8.65 -24.04 -1.72
C ASN A 630 9.30 -24.72 -0.51
N VAL A 631 9.32 -24.03 0.64
CA VAL A 631 9.88 -24.60 1.88
C VAL A 631 8.91 -25.59 2.54
N ASP A 632 7.60 -25.41 2.34
CA ASP A 632 6.54 -26.15 3.04
C ASP A 632 5.75 -27.11 2.10
N SER A 633 6.38 -27.67 1.05
CA SER A 633 5.72 -28.68 0.20
C SER A 633 5.82 -30.08 0.81
N LEU A 634 4.85 -30.43 1.66
CA LEU A 634 4.40 -31.80 1.87
C LEU A 634 2.91 -31.89 1.60
#